data_AF-A0AAT9M0J9-F1
#
_entry.id   AF-A0AAT9M0J9-F1
#
_cell.length_a   1.000
_cell.length_b   1.000
_cell.length_c   1.000
_cell.angle_alpha   90.00
_cell.angle_beta   90.00
_cell.angle_gamma   90.00
#
_symmetry.space_group_name_H-M   'P 1'
#
loop_
_entity.id
_entity.type
_entity.pdbx_description
1 polymer ?
#
loop_
_entity_poly.entity_id
_entity_poly.type
_entity_poly.pdbx_seq_one_letter_code
_entity_poly.pdbx_strand_id
1 'polypeptide(L)' 'MDDGRVSEPREQPEPTRRLDPKRLGEVFGDVLPETTSDERDPERRRESSDSWYEENRPPHHEDR' A
#
# COMPACT_ATOMS: atom_id res chain seq x y z
N MET A 1 -0.10 -31.00 24.27
CA MET A 1 1.26 -30.44 24.27
C MET A 1 1.17 -29.21 23.40
N ASP A 2 1.11 -28.04 24.03
CA ASP A 2 1.00 -26.71 23.41
C ASP A 2 2.42 -26.25 23.07
N ASP A 3 2.76 -26.17 21.78
CA ASP A 3 4.07 -25.65 21.34
C ASP A 3 3.92 -24.16 21.05
N GLY A 4 3.94 -23.38 22.14
CA GLY A 4 3.98 -21.93 22.12
C GLY A 4 5.24 -21.43 21.44
N ARG A 5 5.20 -21.31 20.11
CA ARG A 5 6.21 -20.61 19.31
C ARG A 5 6.16 -19.13 19.68
N VAL A 6 6.94 -18.76 20.69
CA VAL A 6 7.22 -17.37 21.06
C VAL A 6 7.71 -16.65 19.80
N SER A 7 6.86 -15.78 19.27
CA SER A 7 7.25 -14.90 18.16
C SER A 7 8.13 -13.81 18.76
N GLU A 8 9.41 -13.83 18.40
CA GLU A 8 10.33 -12.75 18.79
C GLU A 8 9.74 -11.40 18.36
N PRO A 9 9.82 -10.35 19.20
CA PRO A 9 9.37 -9.03 18.82
C PRO A 9 10.21 -8.59 17.63
N ARG A 10 9.58 -8.42 16.46
CA ARG A 10 10.25 -7.77 15.32
C ARG A 10 10.68 -6.38 15.81
N GLU A 11 11.98 -6.10 15.79
CA GLU A 11 12.49 -4.72 15.93
C GLU A 11 11.73 -3.87 14.92
N GLN A 12 10.83 -3.03 15.42
CA GLN A 12 10.14 -2.08 14.57
C GLN A 12 11.20 -1.09 14.10
N PRO A 13 11.39 -0.90 12.78
CA PRO A 13 12.37 0.06 12.30
C PRO A 13 12.04 1.42 12.93
N GLU A 14 13.06 2.04 13.54
CA GLU A 14 12.98 3.39 14.11
C GLU A 14 12.13 4.28 13.20
N PRO A 15 11.14 5.02 13.74
CA PRO A 15 10.17 5.75 12.94
C PRO A 15 10.94 6.64 11.96
N THR A 16 10.91 6.25 10.69
CA THR A 16 11.60 6.95 9.62
C THR A 16 11.18 8.41 9.71
N ARG A 17 12.17 9.31 9.73
CA ARG A 17 12.00 10.77 9.86
C ARG A 17 10.67 11.19 9.23
N ARG A 18 9.78 11.79 10.04
CA ARG A 18 8.47 12.28 9.58
C ARG A 18 8.68 13.00 8.24
N LEU A 19 8.13 12.44 7.17
CA LEU A 19 8.31 12.96 5.82
C LEU A 19 7.77 14.40 5.77
N ASP A 20 8.49 15.29 5.09
CA ASP A 20 8.08 16.69 4.94
C ASP A 20 6.70 16.75 4.26
N PRO A 21 5.67 17.32 4.92
CA PRO A 21 4.32 17.42 4.37
C PRO A 21 4.28 18.10 3.01
N LYS A 22 5.19 19.05 2.73
CA LYS A 22 5.25 19.73 1.43
C LYS A 22 5.64 18.78 0.31
N ARG A 23 6.63 17.92 0.55
CA ARG A 23 7.05 16.89 -0.41
C ARG A 23 5.97 15.84 -0.65
N LEU A 24 5.21 15.51 0.40
CA LEU A 24 4.06 14.62 0.24
C LEU A 24 2.96 15.30 -0.59
N GLY A 25 2.69 16.58 -0.36
CA GLY A 25 1.73 17.37 -1.14
C GLY A 25 2.05 17.44 -2.64
N GLU A 26 3.33 17.51 -3.00
CA GLU A 26 3.77 17.49 -4.40
C GLU A 26 3.38 16.20 -5.16
N VAL A 27 3.30 15.06 -4.46
CA VAL A 27 3.01 13.74 -5.06
C VAL A 27 1.56 13.32 -4.83
N PHE A 28 1.03 13.55 -3.64
CA PHE A 28 -0.26 13.04 -3.16
C PHE A 28 -1.34 14.12 -3.02
N GLY A 29 -0.99 15.40 -3.21
CA GLY A 29 -1.87 16.54 -2.94
C GLY A 29 -1.91 16.95 -1.47
N ASP A 30 -2.43 18.15 -1.21
CA ASP A 30 -2.44 18.74 0.14
C ASP A 30 -3.49 18.11 1.08
N VAL A 31 -4.45 17.38 0.52
CA VAL A 31 -5.53 16.72 1.27
C VAL A 31 -5.23 15.22 1.32
N LEU A 32 -4.83 14.75 2.50
CA LEU A 32 -4.69 13.32 2.76
C LEU A 32 -6.07 12.71 3.02
N PRO A 33 -6.32 11.47 2.58
CA PRO A 33 -7.57 10.77 2.88
C PRO A 33 -7.73 10.53 4.38
N GLU A 34 -8.97 10.59 4.87
CA GLU A 34 -9.30 10.40 6.29
C GLU A 34 -9.15 8.94 6.75
N THR A 35 -9.11 8.00 5.80
CA THR A 35 -9.02 6.56 6.06
C THR A 35 -7.80 5.97 5.37
N THR A 36 -7.13 5.06 6.06
CA THR A 36 -5.98 4.35 5.49
C THR A 36 -6.42 3.26 4.50
N SER A 37 -5.47 2.61 3.82
CA SER A 37 -5.83 1.58 2.84
C SER A 37 -6.38 0.29 3.47
N ASP A 38 -6.07 0.02 4.73
CA ASP A 38 -6.52 -1.15 5.48
C ASP A 38 -7.93 -0.97 6.06
N GLU A 39 -8.34 0.26 6.37
CA GLU A 39 -9.68 0.59 6.88
C GLU A 39 -10.74 0.71 5.77
N ARG A 40 -10.31 0.92 4.53
CA ARG A 40 -11.21 1.10 3.37
C ARG A 40 -11.75 -0.24 2.85
N ASP A 41 -13.03 -0.22 2.49
CA ASP A 41 -13.72 -1.37 1.88
C ASP A 41 -12.98 -1.90 0.63
N PRO A 42 -12.62 -3.20 0.60
CA PRO A 42 -11.88 -3.78 -0.52
C PRO A 42 -12.75 -4.01 -1.77
N GLU A 43 -14.08 -4.07 -1.66
CA GLU A 43 -14.97 -4.29 -2.80
C GLU A 43 -14.96 -3.10 -3.76
N ARG A 44 -14.94 -1.86 -3.24
CA ARG A 44 -14.79 -0.65 -4.07
C ARG A 44 -13.46 -0.52 -4.81
N ARG A 45 -12.44 -1.31 -4.47
CA ARG A 45 -11.12 -1.28 -5.13
C ARG A 45 -11.05 -2.17 -6.37
N ARG A 46 -11.85 -3.23 -6.44
CA ARG A 46 -11.70 -4.29 -7.46
C ARG A 46 -12.14 -3.84 -8.86
N GLU A 47 -13.17 -3.01 -8.96
CA GLU A 47 -13.76 -2.60 -10.23
C GLU A 47 -12.84 -1.71 -11.07
N SER A 48 -11.92 -0.98 -10.44
CA SER A 48 -10.99 -0.06 -11.11
C SER A 48 -9.57 -0.59 -11.27
N SER A 49 -9.24 -1.74 -10.64
CA SER A 49 -7.88 -2.29 -10.68
C SER A 49 -7.58 -2.95 -12.02
N ASP A 50 -8.44 -3.84 -12.51
CA ASP A 50 -8.15 -4.65 -13.71
C ASP A 50 -8.03 -3.77 -14.96
N SER A 51 -8.91 -2.79 -15.14
CA SER A 51 -8.85 -1.86 -16.28
C SER A 51 -7.56 -1.05 -16.29
N TRP A 52 -7.11 -0.55 -15.13
CA TRP A 52 -5.84 0.16 -15.03
C TRP A 52 -4.65 -0.74 -15.37
N TYR A 53 -4.65 -1.99 -14.91
CA TYR A 53 -3.61 -2.97 -15.24
C TYR A 53 -3.57 -3.30 -16.73
N GLU A 54 -4.72 -3.43 -17.38
CA GLU A 54 -4.82 -3.67 -18.82
C GLU A 54 -4.30 -2.49 -19.65
N GLU A 55 -4.66 -1.26 -19.26
CA GLU A 55 -4.22 -0.01 -19.92
C GLU A 55 -2.72 0.26 -19.78
N ASN A 56 -2.11 -0.22 -18.70
CA ASN A 56 -0.71 0.05 -18.36
C ASN A 56 0.20 -1.18 -18.49
N ARG A 57 -0.27 -2.25 -19.14
CA ARG A 57 0.54 -3.47 -19.27
C ARG A 57 1.78 -3.21 -20.14
N PRO A 58 2.98 -3.66 -19.72
CA PRO A 58 4.16 -3.62 -20.57
C PRO A 58 3.95 -4.38 -21.90
N PRO A 59 4.62 -4.00 -23.00
CA PRO A 59 4.43 -4.65 -24.31
C PRO A 59 4.66 -6.17 -24.32
N HIS A 60 5.52 -6.64 -23.41
CA HIS A 60 5.94 -8.04 -23.27
C HIS A 60 5.08 -8.86 -22.30
N HIS A 61 3.96 -8.32 -21.83
CA HIS A 61 3.17 -8.94 -20.75
C HIS A 61 2.50 -10.28 -21.14
N GLU A 62 2.52 -10.67 -22.41
CA GLU A 62 1.99 -11.96 -22.89
C GLU A 62 3.04 -12.88 -23.50
N ASP A 63 4.33 -12.58 -23.32
CA ASP A 63 5.41 -13.47 -23.72
C ASP A 63 5.45 -14.69 -22.78
N ARG A 64 4.58 -15.67 -23.04
CA ARG A 64 4.56 -16.99 -22.42
C ARG A 64 4.94 -18.07 -23.42
#